data_AF-A0A2E5XPV6-F1
#
_entry.id   AF-A0A2E5XPV6-F1
#
_cell.length_a   1.000
_cell.length_b   1.000
_cell.length_c   1.000
_cell.angle_alpha   90.00
_cell.angle_beta   90.00
_cell.angle_gamma   90.00
#
_symmetry.space_group_name_H-M   'P 1'
#
loop_
_entity.id
_entity.type
_entity.pdbx_description
1 polymer ?
#
loop_
_entity_poly.entity_id
_entity_poly.type
_entity_poly.pdbx_seq_one_letter_code
_entity_poly.pdbx_strand_id
1 'polypeptide(L)'
;MEEDWWGGDAPHDSASDAPKEIVISGPGGSGNTLTGGINQVSVDGQNGVWGQVDQKDSTRSRSLIWFLTGLIVLPVLLAGVTSFLGSTIESGGYDEEYSRNLVVTDNVTIDDRTFETYGFSASPDFHHDFDDPSWWDLWTGGERWYSWTDSSDFDNPGLQVVDSQGSQWQTMQTGSWGDPQPNPEIYIRVDSDFVHVAFNPNGCSLCGQPEHFSYTSEDYPANEDAIAIVMCLLWPVTIIGGMVWGYATGRKPFAYGLMSFCALVAVGVMLLFGLLVMAFGW
;
A
#
# COMPACT_ATOMS: atom_id res chain seq x y z
N MET A 1 54.02 52.77 73.23
CA MET A 1 52.57 52.77 72.99
C MET A 1 52.29 51.55 72.13
N GLU A 2 51.64 50.57 72.79
CA GLU A 2 50.94 49.39 72.26
C GLU A 2 51.76 48.19 71.73
N GLU A 3 51.87 47.21 72.64
CA GLU A 3 52.19 45.76 72.59
C GLU A 3 51.22 44.99 71.65
N ASP A 4 51.36 43.75 71.18
CA ASP A 4 52.33 42.64 71.16
C ASP A 4 51.67 41.52 70.25
N TRP A 5 52.31 40.35 70.12
CA TRP A 5 51.73 39.00 69.88
C TRP A 5 52.10 38.23 68.57
N TRP A 6 53.27 37.58 68.65
CA TRP A 6 53.77 36.32 68.03
C TRP A 6 54.45 36.32 66.63
N GLY A 7 55.76 36.05 66.65
CA GLY A 7 56.29 34.71 66.30
C GLY A 7 56.85 34.45 64.89
N GLY A 8 58.14 34.05 64.83
CA GLY A 8 58.59 32.90 64.04
C GLY A 8 59.39 33.15 62.74
N ASP A 9 60.71 33.04 62.85
CA ASP A 9 61.72 32.38 61.99
C ASP A 9 61.70 32.48 60.44
N ALA A 10 62.85 32.92 59.93
CA ALA A 10 63.29 32.92 58.53
C ALA A 10 63.72 31.49 58.06
N PRO A 11 63.91 31.19 56.75
CA PRO A 11 65.03 31.75 55.96
C PRO A 11 64.76 31.94 54.45
N HIS A 12 65.53 32.84 53.83
CA HIS A 12 65.64 32.96 52.37
C HIS A 12 66.98 32.36 51.93
N ASP A 13 66.96 31.21 51.25
CA ASP A 13 68.08 30.71 50.45
C ASP A 13 67.58 30.44 49.03
N SER A 14 68.35 30.94 48.06
CA SER A 14 68.07 30.85 46.63
C SER A 14 68.62 29.54 46.07
N ALA A 15 67.75 28.62 45.61
CA ALA A 15 68.15 27.42 44.88
C ALA A 15 67.12 27.05 43.80
N SER A 16 67.65 26.65 42.65
CA SER A 16 66.95 26.28 41.42
C SER A 16 66.12 24.99 41.60
N ASP A 17 64.79 25.06 41.49
CA ASP A 17 63.87 23.90 41.57
C ASP A 17 63.42 23.40 40.18
N ALA A 18 64.36 22.85 39.42
CA ALA A 18 64.06 21.92 38.32
C ALA A 18 64.29 20.47 38.81
N PRO A 19 63.45 19.49 38.44
CA PRO A 19 63.54 18.13 38.97
C PRO A 19 64.84 17.43 38.53
N LYS A 20 65.43 16.62 39.43
CA LYS A 20 66.66 15.86 39.17
C LYS A 20 66.41 14.70 38.21
N GLU A 21 67.17 14.68 37.12
CA GLU A 21 67.21 13.61 36.13
C GLU A 21 67.93 12.37 36.68
N ILE A 22 67.37 11.18 36.42
CA ILE A 22 68.01 9.89 36.76
C ILE A 22 68.37 9.19 35.46
N VAL A 23 69.67 8.94 35.27
CA VAL A 23 70.22 8.26 34.09
C VAL A 23 70.56 6.81 34.46
N ILE A 24 70.03 5.84 33.70
CA ILE A 24 70.40 4.43 33.81
C ILE A 24 71.19 4.03 32.56
N SER A 25 72.48 3.72 32.72
CA SER A 25 73.37 3.33 31.63
C SER A 25 73.58 1.81 31.56
N GLY A 26 73.35 1.23 30.39
CA GLY A 26 73.74 -0.15 30.05
C GLY A 26 75.10 -0.20 29.32
N PRO A 27 75.75 -1.38 29.25
CA PRO A 27 77.06 -1.53 28.62
C PRO A 27 76.92 -1.40 27.10
N GLY A 28 77.31 -0.25 26.56
CA GLY A 28 77.17 0.09 25.14
C GLY A 28 76.95 1.58 24.85
N GLY A 29 76.74 2.41 25.86
CA GLY A 29 76.78 3.88 25.70
C GLY A 29 75.54 4.51 25.04
N SER A 30 74.46 3.76 24.81
CA SER A 30 73.15 4.34 24.47
C SER A 30 72.31 4.48 25.74
N GLY A 31 72.36 5.66 26.38
CA GLY A 31 71.47 6.01 27.47
C GLY A 31 70.09 6.40 26.93
N ASN A 32 69.03 5.75 27.39
CA ASN A 32 67.66 6.19 27.14
C ASN A 32 67.26 7.18 28.23
N THR A 33 66.99 8.42 27.86
CA THR A 33 66.48 9.45 28.78
C THR A 33 64.97 9.27 28.97
N LEU A 34 64.54 8.98 30.20
CA LEU A 34 63.14 8.99 30.60
C LEU A 34 62.83 10.31 31.31
N THR A 35 62.35 11.30 30.58
CA THR A 35 61.77 12.52 31.16
C THR A 35 60.30 12.29 31.48
N GLY A 36 59.99 12.03 32.76
CA GLY A 36 58.63 12.02 33.29
C GLY A 36 58.40 13.23 34.18
N GLY A 37 57.48 14.12 33.80
CA GLY A 37 57.02 15.19 34.67
C GLY A 37 56.07 14.62 35.74
N ILE A 38 56.39 14.85 37.02
CA ILE A 38 55.48 14.55 38.13
C ILE A 38 54.63 15.79 38.36
N ASN A 39 53.37 15.77 37.92
CA ASN A 39 52.44 16.82 38.33
C ASN A 39 52.15 16.66 39.83
N GLN A 40 52.53 17.65 40.63
CA GLN A 40 52.10 17.74 42.02
C GLN A 40 50.58 17.90 42.06
N VAL A 41 49.92 16.99 42.76
CA VAL A 41 48.47 16.97 42.96
C VAL A 41 48.12 18.10 43.93
N SER A 42 47.49 19.16 43.44
CA SER A 42 46.63 20.01 44.28
C SER A 42 45.28 19.32 44.40
N VAL A 43 44.96 18.87 45.61
CA VAL A 43 43.65 18.32 45.97
C VAL A 43 42.62 19.44 45.89
N ASP A 44 41.78 19.40 44.86
CA ASP A 44 40.32 19.49 44.99
C ASP A 44 39.66 19.17 43.62
N GLY A 45 38.82 18.14 43.60
CA GLY A 45 38.05 17.75 42.40
C GLY A 45 38.76 16.74 41.50
N GLN A 46 38.75 15.46 41.91
CA GLN A 46 39.28 14.35 41.12
C GLN A 46 38.57 14.20 39.75
N ASN A 47 39.27 14.61 38.69
CA ASN A 47 39.17 14.03 37.36
C ASN A 47 40.58 13.61 36.91
N GLY A 48 40.73 12.34 36.51
CA GLY A 48 41.74 11.91 35.55
C GLY A 48 43.09 11.40 36.07
N VAL A 49 43.17 10.12 36.46
CA VAL A 49 44.43 9.35 36.47
C VAL A 49 44.32 8.00 35.73
N TRP A 50 43.12 7.60 35.32
CA TRP A 50 42.96 6.55 34.31
C TRP A 50 42.59 7.21 33.00
N GLY A 51 43.31 6.84 31.94
CA GLY A 51 43.20 7.44 30.61
C GLY A 51 41.77 7.77 30.26
N GLN A 52 41.58 8.98 29.75
CA GLN A 52 40.32 9.42 29.18
C GLN A 52 39.90 8.37 28.15
N VAL A 53 38.97 7.49 28.54
CA VAL A 53 38.26 6.66 27.60
C VAL A 53 37.45 7.67 26.81
N ASP A 54 37.92 7.97 25.60
CA ASP A 54 37.10 8.68 24.62
C ASP A 54 35.71 8.05 24.68
N GLN A 55 34.75 8.91 24.99
CA GLN A 55 33.38 8.56 25.29
C GLN A 55 32.78 7.81 24.08
N LYS A 56 32.89 6.47 24.12
CA LYS A 56 32.40 5.50 23.12
C LYS A 56 30.87 5.47 23.02
N ASP A 57 30.19 6.35 23.74
CA ASP A 57 28.73 6.46 23.79
C ASP A 57 28.15 7.07 22.50
N SER A 58 28.90 7.93 21.80
CA SER A 58 28.46 8.55 20.54
C SER A 58 28.46 7.58 19.35
N THR A 59 29.36 6.60 19.34
CA THR A 59 29.47 5.60 18.27
C THR A 59 28.49 4.44 18.44
N ARG A 60 28.27 4.00 19.70
CA ARG A 60 27.32 2.93 20.01
C ARG A 60 25.87 3.35 19.74
N SER A 61 25.49 4.56 20.14
CA SER A 61 24.16 5.13 19.87
C SER A 61 23.92 5.31 18.37
N ARG A 62 24.89 5.85 17.63
CA ARG A 62 24.81 6.02 16.17
C ARG A 62 24.67 4.69 15.42
N SER A 63 25.37 3.65 15.86
CA SER A 63 25.24 2.30 15.29
C SER A 63 23.85 1.70 15.51
N LEU A 64 23.28 1.87 16.72
CA LEU A 64 21.95 1.37 17.04
C LEU A 64 20.86 2.09 16.25
N ILE A 65 20.96 3.41 16.10
CA ILE A 65 19.99 4.21 15.33
C ILE A 65 19.94 3.73 13.87
N TRP A 66 21.09 3.54 13.23
CA TRP A 66 21.15 3.03 11.86
C TRP A 66 20.57 1.62 11.74
N PHE A 67 20.88 0.74 12.70
CA PHE A 67 20.29 -0.59 12.75
C PHE A 67 18.76 -0.55 12.85
N LEU A 68 18.20 0.22 13.79
CA LEU A 68 16.75 0.36 13.95
C LEU A 68 16.08 1.03 12.74
N THR A 69 16.80 1.93 12.06
CA THR A 69 16.30 2.56 10.83
C THR A 69 16.12 1.52 9.72
N GLY A 70 17.08 0.59 9.57
CA GLY A 70 16.97 -0.50 8.61
C GLY A 70 15.94 -1.57 9.02
N LEU A 71 15.84 -1.86 10.33
CA LEU A 71 14.96 -2.90 10.86
C LEU A 71 13.47 -2.50 10.88
N ILE A 72 13.18 -1.23 11.20
CA ILE A 72 11.82 -0.77 11.50
C ILE A 72 11.42 0.40 10.61
N VAL A 73 12.20 1.48 10.61
CA VAL A 73 11.77 2.75 9.97
C VAL A 73 11.56 2.58 8.48
N LEU A 74 12.53 1.99 7.77
CA LEU A 74 12.41 1.80 6.32
C LEU A 74 11.25 0.83 5.96
N PRO A 75 11.11 -0.35 6.59
CA PRO A 75 9.95 -1.21 6.33
C PRO A 75 8.60 -0.55 6.63
N VAL A 76 8.47 0.24 7.69
CA VAL A 76 7.23 0.94 8.03
C VAL A 76 6.90 2.02 6.98
N LEU A 77 7.89 2.79 6.55
CA LEU A 77 7.71 3.76 5.47
C LEU A 77 7.30 3.08 4.17
N LEU A 78 7.95 1.95 3.85
CA LEU A 78 7.69 1.18 2.64
C LEU A 78 6.28 0.59 2.67
N ALA A 79 5.86 0.04 3.82
CA ALA A 79 4.51 -0.43 4.05
C ALA A 79 3.49 0.70 3.85
N GLY A 80 3.74 1.89 4.41
CA GLY A 80 2.87 3.06 4.24
C GLY A 80 2.71 3.48 2.78
N VAL A 81 3.81 3.52 2.01
CA VAL A 81 3.77 3.82 0.57
C VAL A 81 2.98 2.75 -0.19
N THR A 82 3.20 1.46 0.10
CA THR A 82 2.43 0.39 -0.54
C THR A 82 0.95 0.43 -0.15
N SER A 83 0.61 0.72 1.11
CA SER A 83 -0.79 0.86 1.52
C SER A 83 -1.47 2.03 0.83
N PHE A 84 -0.77 3.16 0.68
CA PHE A 84 -1.30 4.30 -0.06
C PHE A 84 -1.54 3.96 -1.54
N LEU A 85 -0.58 3.32 -2.21
CA LEU A 85 -0.75 2.86 -3.60
C LEU A 85 -1.88 1.83 -3.73
N GLY A 86 -2.00 0.90 -2.77
CA GLY A 86 -3.10 -0.07 -2.75
C GLY A 86 -4.46 0.61 -2.62
N SER A 87 -4.57 1.64 -1.78
CA SER A 87 -5.83 2.37 -1.63
C SER A 87 -6.28 3.12 -2.90
N THR A 88 -5.36 3.40 -3.82
CA THR A 88 -5.71 4.00 -5.14
C THR A 88 -6.18 2.98 -6.17
N ILE A 89 -5.88 1.69 -5.96
CA ILE A 89 -6.43 0.58 -6.75
C ILE A 89 -7.83 0.26 -6.23
N GLU A 90 -7.98 0.09 -4.91
CA GLU A 90 -9.28 -0.20 -4.28
C GLU A 90 -10.31 0.95 -4.40
N SER A 91 -9.90 2.13 -4.87
CA SER A 91 -10.78 3.27 -5.12
C SER A 91 -11.33 3.35 -6.55
N GLY A 92 -11.01 2.40 -7.43
CA GLY A 92 -11.82 2.18 -8.64
C GLY A 92 -13.24 1.82 -8.17
N GLY A 93 -14.18 2.74 -8.37
CA GLY A 93 -15.55 2.54 -7.94
C GLY A 93 -16.21 1.46 -8.80
N TYR A 94 -17.17 0.74 -8.23
CA TYR A 94 -18.20 0.10 -9.03
C TYR A 94 -19.35 1.09 -9.06
N ASP A 95 -19.77 1.55 -10.24
CA ASP A 95 -21.07 2.22 -10.34
C ASP A 95 -22.12 1.14 -10.57
N GLU A 96 -22.97 0.98 -9.56
CA GLU A 96 -24.08 0.05 -9.59
C GLU A 96 -25.38 0.83 -9.62
N GLU A 97 -26.22 0.56 -10.62
CA GLU A 97 -27.59 1.04 -10.67
C GLU A 97 -28.53 -0.14 -10.58
N TYR A 98 -29.56 -0.03 -9.73
CA TYR A 98 -30.53 -1.11 -9.54
C TYR A 98 -31.94 -0.56 -9.38
N SER A 99 -32.85 -1.05 -10.22
CA SER A 99 -34.24 -0.60 -10.22
C SER A 99 -35.20 -1.78 -10.27
N ARG A 100 -36.18 -1.78 -9.34
CA ARG A 100 -37.39 -2.63 -9.38
C ARG A 100 -38.65 -1.82 -9.65
N ASN A 101 -38.50 -0.53 -9.91
CA ASN A 101 -39.64 0.38 -10.11
C ASN A 101 -40.11 0.28 -11.54
N LEU A 102 -40.86 -0.78 -11.82
CA LEU A 102 -41.40 -1.10 -13.12
C LEU A 102 -42.53 -0.13 -13.49
N VAL A 103 -42.40 0.52 -14.65
CA VAL A 103 -43.47 1.33 -15.25
C VAL A 103 -43.80 0.76 -16.63
N VAL A 104 -44.96 0.14 -16.77
CA VAL A 104 -45.46 -0.25 -18.11
C VAL A 104 -45.73 1.01 -18.90
N THR A 105 -44.99 1.21 -19.99
CA THR A 105 -45.00 2.48 -20.72
C THR A 105 -45.93 2.40 -21.93
N ASP A 106 -45.66 1.49 -22.87
CA ASP A 106 -46.39 1.36 -24.13
C ASP A 106 -46.07 0.03 -24.83
N ASN A 107 -46.56 -0.16 -26.06
CA ASN A 107 -46.19 -1.28 -26.92
C ASN A 107 -45.34 -0.83 -28.10
N VAL A 108 -44.35 -1.65 -28.47
CA VAL A 108 -43.49 -1.44 -29.63
C VAL A 108 -43.66 -2.58 -30.63
N THR A 109 -43.55 -2.27 -31.93
CA THR A 109 -43.57 -3.28 -33.00
C THR A 109 -42.19 -3.41 -33.61
N ILE A 110 -41.60 -4.61 -33.49
CA ILE A 110 -40.29 -5.00 -34.01
C ILE A 110 -40.49 -6.25 -34.86
N ASP A 111 -40.01 -6.25 -36.11
CA ASP A 111 -40.16 -7.37 -37.06
C ASP A 111 -41.61 -7.91 -37.15
N ASP A 112 -42.59 -7.02 -37.34
CA ASP A 112 -44.03 -7.33 -37.41
C ASP A 112 -44.63 -8.01 -36.16
N ARG A 113 -43.89 -8.01 -35.02
CA ARG A 113 -44.33 -8.57 -33.73
C ARG A 113 -44.46 -7.45 -32.70
N THR A 114 -45.50 -7.55 -31.87
CA THR A 114 -45.75 -6.56 -30.80
C THR A 114 -45.13 -7.01 -29.49
N PHE A 115 -44.36 -6.12 -28.87
CA PHE A 115 -43.73 -6.28 -27.57
C PHE A 115 -44.30 -5.23 -26.62
N GLU A 116 -44.54 -5.61 -25.37
CA GLU A 116 -44.85 -4.68 -24.29
C GLU A 116 -43.54 -4.05 -23.81
N THR A 117 -43.56 -2.74 -23.59
CA THR A 117 -42.40 -1.96 -23.15
C THR A 117 -42.51 -1.64 -21.67
N TYR A 118 -41.50 -2.08 -20.93
CA TYR A 118 -41.33 -1.88 -19.51
C TYR A 118 -40.23 -0.86 -19.27
N GLY A 119 -40.52 0.16 -18.49
CA GLY A 119 -39.61 1.23 -18.16
C GLY A 119 -39.05 1.10 -16.76
N PHE A 120 -37.76 1.34 -16.61
CA PHE A 120 -37.07 1.43 -15.33
C PHE A 120 -36.40 2.80 -15.23
N SER A 121 -36.76 3.56 -14.19
CA SER A 121 -36.03 4.78 -13.85
C SER A 121 -34.69 4.41 -13.23
N ALA A 122 -33.63 5.04 -13.73
CA ALA A 122 -32.29 5.04 -13.18
C ALA A 122 -32.02 6.36 -12.44
N SER A 123 -30.88 6.46 -11.75
CA SER A 123 -30.43 7.71 -11.18
C SER A 123 -30.17 8.77 -12.28
N PRO A 124 -30.26 10.07 -11.95
CA PRO A 124 -29.98 11.14 -12.93
C PRO A 124 -28.58 11.08 -13.53
N ASP A 125 -27.62 10.54 -12.79
CA ASP A 125 -26.21 10.45 -13.19
C ASP A 125 -25.92 9.21 -14.05
N PHE A 126 -26.84 8.24 -14.11
CA PHE A 126 -26.67 6.99 -14.86
C PHE A 126 -26.22 7.18 -16.32
N HIS A 127 -26.71 8.21 -17.00
CA HIS A 127 -26.31 8.48 -18.38
C HIS A 127 -24.82 8.82 -18.53
N HIS A 128 -24.20 9.43 -17.50
CA HIS A 128 -22.77 9.69 -17.49
C HIS A 128 -21.98 8.40 -17.34
N ASP A 129 -22.44 7.51 -16.47
CA ASP A 129 -21.79 6.23 -16.20
C ASP A 129 -21.95 5.29 -17.41
N PHE A 130 -23.12 5.28 -18.04
CA PHE A 130 -23.43 4.46 -19.22
C PHE A 130 -22.67 4.90 -20.48
N ASP A 131 -22.47 6.21 -20.66
CA ASP A 131 -21.71 6.77 -21.78
C ASP A 131 -20.19 6.67 -21.58
N ASP A 132 -19.72 6.20 -20.41
CA ASP A 132 -18.30 6.00 -20.15
C ASP A 132 -17.72 4.89 -21.05
N PRO A 133 -16.54 5.10 -21.68
CA PRO A 133 -15.85 4.06 -22.43
C PRO A 133 -15.33 2.87 -21.59
N SER A 134 -15.56 2.86 -20.27
CA SER A 134 -15.23 1.75 -19.39
C SER A 134 -16.07 0.49 -19.70
N TRP A 135 -15.63 -0.64 -19.14
CA TRP A 135 -16.41 -1.86 -19.28
C TRP A 135 -17.60 -1.80 -18.33
N TRP A 136 -18.79 -2.07 -18.87
CA TRP A 136 -20.01 -2.20 -18.11
C TRP A 136 -20.86 -3.36 -18.60
N ASP A 137 -21.78 -3.79 -17.74
CA ASP A 137 -22.76 -4.84 -18.00
C ASP A 137 -24.15 -4.44 -17.50
N LEU A 138 -25.16 -4.85 -18.26
CA LEU A 138 -26.55 -4.46 -18.06
C LEU A 138 -27.41 -5.72 -18.03
N TRP A 139 -28.16 -5.89 -16.95
CA TRP A 139 -29.01 -7.04 -16.69
C TRP A 139 -30.47 -6.64 -16.53
N THR A 140 -31.36 -7.50 -17.01
CA THR A 140 -32.77 -7.49 -16.65
C THR A 140 -33.25 -8.92 -16.48
N GLY A 141 -34.28 -9.13 -15.67
CA GLY A 141 -34.78 -10.48 -15.47
C GLY A 141 -36.16 -10.54 -14.85
N GLY A 142 -36.75 -11.72 -14.94
CA GLY A 142 -38.01 -12.09 -14.33
C GLY A 142 -37.89 -13.38 -13.53
N GLU A 143 -39.03 -14.01 -13.24
CA GLU A 143 -39.13 -15.16 -12.33
C GLU A 143 -38.25 -16.35 -12.73
N ARG A 144 -38.07 -16.58 -14.05
CA ARG A 144 -37.41 -17.79 -14.59
C ARG A 144 -36.39 -17.52 -15.70
N TRP A 145 -36.03 -16.27 -15.90
CA TRP A 145 -35.14 -15.86 -16.96
C TRP A 145 -34.39 -14.59 -16.56
N TYR A 146 -33.26 -14.40 -17.21
CA TYR A 146 -32.45 -13.20 -17.14
C TYR A 146 -31.89 -12.93 -18.53
N SER A 147 -31.63 -11.66 -18.82
CA SER A 147 -30.98 -11.23 -20.04
C SER A 147 -29.92 -10.21 -19.71
N TRP A 148 -28.82 -10.25 -20.45
CA TRP A 148 -27.69 -9.34 -20.27
C TRP A 148 -27.14 -8.83 -21.60
N THR A 149 -26.45 -7.68 -21.54
CA THR A 149 -25.63 -7.13 -22.62
C THR A 149 -24.52 -6.30 -21.99
N ASP A 150 -23.34 -6.33 -22.59
CA ASP A 150 -22.19 -5.56 -22.12
C ASP A 150 -21.84 -4.43 -23.09
N SER A 151 -20.97 -3.53 -22.62
CA SER A 151 -20.36 -2.43 -23.39
C SER A 151 -19.74 -2.84 -24.73
N SER A 152 -19.32 -4.10 -24.90
CA SER A 152 -18.67 -4.57 -26.13
C SER A 152 -19.66 -5.02 -27.20
N ASP A 153 -20.81 -5.54 -26.77
CA ASP A 153 -21.91 -5.97 -27.64
C ASP A 153 -22.94 -4.85 -27.87
N PHE A 154 -23.00 -3.85 -26.99
CA PHE A 154 -23.87 -2.69 -27.16
C PHE A 154 -23.43 -1.87 -28.37
N ASP A 155 -24.40 -1.33 -29.11
CA ASP A 155 -24.19 -0.66 -30.40
C ASP A 155 -23.58 -1.50 -31.53
N ASN A 156 -23.46 -2.82 -31.34
CA ASN A 156 -23.09 -3.72 -32.41
C ASN A 156 -24.21 -3.78 -33.47
N PRO A 157 -23.98 -3.38 -34.73
CA PRO A 157 -25.02 -3.37 -35.77
C PRO A 157 -25.63 -4.75 -36.05
N GLY A 158 -24.93 -5.83 -35.72
CA GLY A 158 -25.45 -7.20 -35.86
C GLY A 158 -26.43 -7.63 -34.77
N LEU A 159 -26.50 -6.88 -33.66
CA LEU A 159 -27.37 -7.11 -32.52
C LEU A 159 -28.44 -6.02 -32.37
N GLN A 160 -28.42 -4.99 -33.22
CA GLN A 160 -29.43 -3.95 -33.24
C GLN A 160 -30.62 -4.32 -34.13
N VAL A 161 -31.81 -3.95 -33.68
CA VAL A 161 -33.06 -4.00 -34.44
C VAL A 161 -33.72 -2.63 -34.45
N VAL A 162 -34.50 -2.33 -35.48
CA VAL A 162 -35.19 -1.05 -35.62
C VAL A 162 -36.69 -1.29 -35.53
N ASP A 163 -37.36 -0.55 -34.66
CA ASP A 163 -38.80 -0.63 -34.52
C ASP A 163 -39.55 0.07 -35.68
N SER A 164 -40.87 -0.13 -35.74
CA SER A 164 -41.73 0.52 -36.73
C SER A 164 -41.73 2.05 -36.72
N GLN A 165 -41.25 2.69 -35.64
CA GLN A 165 -41.13 4.14 -35.48
C GLN A 165 -39.73 4.66 -35.84
N GLY A 166 -38.79 3.75 -36.14
CA GLY A 166 -37.41 4.08 -36.47
C GLY A 166 -36.46 4.15 -35.27
N SER A 167 -36.88 3.75 -34.07
CA SER A 167 -35.99 3.70 -32.91
C SER A 167 -35.13 2.44 -32.95
N GLN A 168 -33.87 2.58 -32.53
CA GLN A 168 -32.94 1.48 -32.39
C GLN A 168 -33.11 0.80 -31.04
N TRP A 169 -33.05 -0.53 -31.06
CA TRP A 169 -33.12 -1.39 -29.90
C TRP A 169 -31.98 -2.39 -29.96
N GLN A 170 -31.34 -2.63 -28.81
CA GLN A 170 -30.28 -3.61 -28.66
C GLN A 170 -30.87 -4.96 -28.26
N THR A 171 -30.47 -6.02 -28.95
CA THR A 171 -30.82 -7.40 -28.56
C THR A 171 -30.00 -7.82 -27.36
N MET A 172 -30.64 -8.39 -26.34
CA MET A 172 -29.95 -8.93 -25.18
C MET A 172 -29.75 -10.44 -25.31
N GLN A 173 -28.66 -10.96 -24.74
CA GLN A 173 -28.46 -12.39 -24.58
C GLN A 173 -29.36 -12.88 -23.44
N THR A 174 -30.01 -14.04 -23.60
CA THR A 174 -30.99 -14.54 -22.64
C THR A 174 -30.56 -15.89 -22.08
N GLY A 175 -30.63 -16.01 -20.75
CA GLY A 175 -30.46 -17.24 -20.00
C GLY A 175 -31.72 -17.56 -19.20
N SER A 176 -31.93 -18.83 -18.90
CA SER A 176 -33.12 -19.25 -18.15
C SER A 176 -32.87 -20.48 -17.29
N TRP A 177 -33.78 -20.70 -16.34
CA TRP A 177 -33.68 -21.80 -15.40
C TRP A 177 -34.98 -22.58 -15.18
N GLY A 178 -34.80 -23.85 -14.79
CA GLY A 178 -35.85 -24.83 -14.58
C GLY A 178 -36.42 -25.42 -15.88
N ASP A 179 -37.27 -26.44 -15.74
CA ASP A 179 -37.91 -27.12 -16.88
C ASP A 179 -39.41 -26.74 -17.02
N PRO A 180 -39.91 -26.54 -18.25
CA PRO A 180 -39.12 -26.29 -19.45
C PRO A 180 -38.40 -24.94 -19.36
N GLN A 181 -37.24 -24.82 -20.01
CA GLN A 181 -36.45 -23.58 -20.04
C GLN A 181 -37.11 -22.55 -20.96
N PRO A 182 -37.59 -21.41 -20.43
CA PRO A 182 -38.11 -20.34 -21.27
C PRO A 182 -37.01 -19.67 -22.09
N ASN A 183 -37.33 -19.11 -23.25
CA ASN A 183 -36.39 -18.32 -24.06
C ASN A 183 -37.07 -17.03 -24.53
N PRO A 184 -37.22 -16.03 -23.66
CA PRO A 184 -37.79 -14.75 -24.06
C PRO A 184 -36.85 -13.97 -24.96
N GLU A 185 -37.43 -13.35 -25.98
CA GLU A 185 -36.76 -12.32 -26.77
C GLU A 185 -36.89 -11.00 -26.04
N ILE A 186 -35.74 -10.43 -25.68
CA ILE A 186 -35.64 -9.19 -24.92
C ILE A 186 -34.84 -8.19 -25.76
N TYR A 187 -35.41 -7.01 -25.90
CA TYR A 187 -34.70 -5.87 -26.48
C TYR A 187 -34.65 -4.74 -25.47
N ILE A 188 -33.55 -3.99 -25.49
CA ILE A 188 -33.33 -2.86 -24.60
C ILE A 188 -33.03 -1.60 -25.37
N ARG A 189 -33.48 -0.48 -24.83
CA ARG A 189 -33.13 0.86 -25.26
C ARG A 189 -32.91 1.72 -24.03
N VAL A 190 -31.81 2.47 -24.04
CA VAL A 190 -31.47 3.39 -22.95
C VAL A 190 -31.69 4.82 -23.45
N ASP A 191 -32.55 5.57 -22.75
CA ASP A 191 -32.83 6.97 -23.02
C ASP A 191 -32.45 7.80 -21.78
N SER A 192 -31.19 8.21 -21.68
CA SER A 192 -30.64 8.99 -20.56
C SER A 192 -30.85 8.29 -19.21
N ASP A 193 -31.77 8.76 -18.37
CA ASP A 193 -32.09 8.26 -17.03
C ASP A 193 -33.22 7.22 -17.02
N PHE A 194 -33.66 6.77 -18.20
CA PHE A 194 -34.76 5.84 -18.33
C PHE A 194 -34.42 4.68 -19.27
N VAL A 195 -34.58 3.46 -18.76
CA VAL A 195 -34.27 2.24 -19.47
C VAL A 195 -35.56 1.56 -19.91
N HIS A 196 -35.69 1.33 -21.21
CA HIS A 196 -36.82 0.66 -21.84
C HIS A 196 -36.47 -0.79 -22.18
N VAL A 197 -37.29 -1.72 -21.72
CA VAL A 197 -37.18 -3.16 -21.98
C VAL A 197 -38.42 -3.62 -22.75
N ALA A 198 -38.24 -4.06 -23.99
CA ALA A 198 -39.29 -4.65 -24.80
C ALA A 198 -39.35 -6.17 -24.58
N PHE A 199 -40.49 -6.66 -24.11
CA PHE A 199 -40.75 -8.06 -23.82
C PHE A 199 -42.05 -8.52 -24.47
N ASN A 200 -42.05 -9.71 -25.08
CA ASN A 200 -43.26 -10.29 -25.65
C ASN A 200 -43.92 -11.27 -24.67
N PRO A 201 -44.97 -10.87 -23.92
CA PRO A 201 -45.63 -11.76 -22.97
C PRO A 201 -46.33 -12.94 -23.65
N ASN A 202 -46.72 -12.80 -24.92
CA ASN A 202 -47.33 -13.87 -25.69
C ASN A 202 -46.29 -14.86 -26.25
N GLY A 203 -45.02 -14.44 -26.34
CA GLY A 203 -43.91 -15.28 -26.81
C GLY A 203 -43.45 -16.29 -25.76
N CYS A 204 -43.74 -16.05 -24.48
CA CYS A 204 -43.30 -16.92 -23.40
C CYS A 204 -44.25 -16.87 -22.19
N SER A 205 -45.19 -17.82 -22.12
CA SER A 205 -46.16 -17.92 -21.03
C SER A 205 -45.57 -18.27 -19.65
N LEU A 206 -44.33 -18.76 -19.62
CA LEU A 206 -43.62 -19.17 -18.39
C LEU A 206 -42.62 -18.14 -17.88
N CYS A 207 -42.44 -17.04 -18.60
CA CYS A 207 -41.39 -16.06 -18.31
C CYS A 207 -41.78 -15.10 -17.17
N GLY A 208 -43.07 -14.85 -16.97
CA GLY A 208 -43.48 -13.68 -16.20
C GLY A 208 -43.00 -12.37 -16.86
N GLN A 209 -43.37 -11.24 -16.28
CA GLN A 209 -42.92 -9.92 -16.74
C GLN A 209 -41.50 -9.60 -16.25
N PRO A 210 -40.77 -8.66 -16.86
CA PRO A 210 -39.54 -8.12 -16.29
C PRO A 210 -39.79 -7.54 -14.88
N GLU A 211 -38.93 -7.87 -13.92
CA GLU A 211 -39.08 -7.48 -12.52
C GLU A 211 -38.06 -6.44 -12.08
N HIS A 212 -36.90 -6.43 -12.73
CA HIS A 212 -35.80 -5.57 -12.35
C HIS A 212 -34.87 -5.26 -13.52
N PHE A 213 -34.09 -4.21 -13.31
CA PHE A 213 -32.96 -3.80 -14.09
C PHE A 213 -31.76 -3.63 -13.16
N SER A 214 -30.57 -4.02 -13.63
CA SER A 214 -29.29 -3.79 -12.96
C SER A 214 -28.27 -3.32 -13.97
N TYR A 215 -27.41 -2.42 -13.56
CA TYR A 215 -26.23 -1.99 -14.30
C TYR A 215 -25.04 -2.05 -13.35
N THR A 216 -23.89 -2.43 -13.90
CA THR A 216 -22.62 -2.43 -13.19
C THR A 216 -21.55 -1.97 -14.16
N SER A 217 -20.84 -0.89 -13.82
CA SER A 217 -19.58 -0.52 -14.45
C SER A 217 -18.42 -0.97 -13.58
N GLU A 218 -17.34 -1.38 -14.23
CA GLU A 218 -16.04 -1.49 -13.58
C GLU A 218 -15.20 -0.33 -14.07
N ASP A 219 -15.04 0.70 -13.23
CA ASP A 219 -13.94 1.64 -13.40
C ASP A 219 -12.66 0.86 -13.17
N TYR A 220 -12.08 0.31 -14.23
CA TYR A 220 -10.69 -0.10 -14.21
C TYR A 220 -9.86 1.18 -14.35
N PRO A 221 -9.22 1.70 -13.28
CA PRO A 221 -8.19 2.69 -13.50
C PRO A 221 -7.18 2.06 -14.46
N ALA A 222 -6.98 2.71 -15.62
CA ALA A 222 -6.19 2.20 -16.74
C ALA A 222 -4.73 1.79 -16.41
N ASN A 223 -4.31 1.93 -15.15
CA ASN A 223 -2.98 1.65 -14.63
C ASN A 223 -2.97 0.62 -13.48
N GLU A 224 -4.06 -0.08 -13.15
CA GLU A 224 -4.06 -1.06 -12.03
C GLU A 224 -2.92 -2.07 -12.14
N ASP A 225 -2.76 -2.69 -13.31
CA ASP A 225 -1.66 -3.62 -13.59
C ASP A 225 -0.29 -2.99 -13.35
N ALA A 226 -0.12 -1.73 -13.78
CA ALA A 226 1.13 -1.00 -13.60
C ALA A 226 1.39 -0.69 -12.11
N ILE A 227 0.36 -0.28 -11.36
CA ILE A 227 0.47 0.00 -9.92
C ILE A 227 0.74 -1.30 -9.15
N ALA A 228 0.05 -2.39 -9.48
CA ALA A 228 0.27 -3.71 -8.89
C ALA A 228 1.72 -4.20 -9.12
N ILE A 229 2.24 -4.06 -10.34
CA ILE A 229 3.64 -4.37 -10.67
C ILE A 229 4.60 -3.49 -9.86
N VAL A 230 4.34 -2.18 -9.77
CA VAL A 230 5.16 -1.27 -8.97
C VAL A 230 5.17 -1.68 -7.50
N MET A 231 4.02 -2.02 -6.93
CA MET A 231 3.91 -2.48 -5.54
C MET A 231 4.70 -3.78 -5.30
N CYS A 232 4.64 -4.73 -6.23
CA CYS A 232 5.41 -5.97 -6.17
C CYS A 232 6.91 -5.75 -6.25
N LEU A 233 7.36 -4.79 -7.05
CA LEU A 233 8.79 -4.47 -7.23
C LEU A 233 9.35 -3.54 -6.15
N LEU A 234 8.49 -2.74 -5.50
CA LEU A 234 8.90 -1.75 -4.51
C LEU A 234 9.67 -2.39 -3.35
N TRP A 235 9.17 -3.52 -2.85
CA TRP A 235 9.77 -4.26 -1.75
C TRP A 235 11.16 -4.81 -2.07
N PRO A 236 11.35 -5.68 -3.09
CA PRO A 236 12.66 -6.23 -3.40
C PRO A 236 13.67 -5.14 -3.81
N VAL A 237 13.26 -4.14 -4.60
CA VAL A 237 14.15 -3.07 -5.06
C VAL A 237 14.63 -2.22 -3.89
N THR A 238 13.72 -1.82 -2.99
CA THR A 238 14.08 -0.97 -1.84
C THR A 238 14.97 -1.73 -0.85
N ILE A 239 14.69 -3.01 -0.61
CA ILE A 239 15.49 -3.84 0.30
C ILE A 239 16.91 -4.03 -0.26
N ILE A 240 17.04 -4.45 -1.52
CA ILE A 240 18.35 -4.68 -2.15
C ILE A 240 19.12 -3.37 -2.25
N GLY A 241 18.48 -2.31 -2.75
CA GLY A 241 19.08 -0.99 -2.86
C GLY A 241 19.53 -0.44 -1.50
N GLY A 242 18.70 -0.61 -0.47
CA GLY A 242 19.02 -0.23 0.90
C GLY A 242 20.22 -0.98 1.45
N MET A 243 20.31 -2.30 1.25
CA MET A 243 21.46 -3.10 1.67
C MET A 243 22.74 -2.64 0.96
N VAL A 244 22.71 -2.52 -0.38
CA VAL A 244 23.87 -2.10 -1.18
C VAL A 244 24.35 -0.72 -0.76
N TRP A 245 23.42 0.24 -0.60
CA TRP A 245 23.73 1.59 -0.15
C TRP A 245 24.30 1.61 1.27
N GLY A 246 23.75 0.80 2.18
CA GLY A 246 24.25 0.67 3.55
C GLY A 246 25.70 0.18 3.59
N TYR A 247 26.06 -0.77 2.74
CA TYR A 247 27.45 -1.23 2.63
C TYR A 247 28.35 -0.20 1.94
N ALA A 248 27.91 0.39 0.83
CA ALA A 248 28.70 1.35 0.05
C ALA A 248 29.04 2.62 0.84
N THR A 249 28.14 3.07 1.71
CA THR A 249 28.33 4.29 2.52
C THR A 249 28.94 4.04 3.90
N GLY A 250 29.38 2.81 4.19
CA GLY A 250 29.94 2.44 5.49
C GLY A 250 28.91 2.33 6.62
N ARG A 251 27.61 2.45 6.32
CA ARG A 251 26.49 2.28 7.26
C ARG A 251 26.09 0.81 7.41
N LYS A 252 27.07 -0.05 7.70
CA LYS A 252 26.85 -1.50 7.88
C LYS A 252 25.72 -1.84 8.86
N PRO A 253 25.55 -1.14 10.01
CA PRO A 253 24.45 -1.43 10.93
C PRO A 253 23.07 -1.30 10.27
N PHE A 254 22.88 -0.37 9.34
CA PHE A 254 21.63 -0.23 8.59
C PHE A 254 21.36 -1.44 7.69
N ALA A 255 22.37 -1.91 6.94
CA ALA A 255 22.24 -3.09 6.09
C ALA A 255 21.93 -4.35 6.91
N TYR A 256 22.57 -4.51 8.09
CA TYR A 256 22.24 -5.60 9.01
C TYR A 256 20.81 -5.50 9.55
N GLY A 257 20.31 -4.29 9.84
CA GLY A 257 18.92 -4.07 10.23
C GLY A 257 17.93 -4.56 9.17
N LEU A 258 18.17 -4.23 7.90
CA LEU A 258 17.39 -4.72 6.76
C LEU A 258 17.44 -6.25 6.62
N MET A 259 18.62 -6.86 6.74
CA MET A 259 18.76 -8.32 6.69
C MET A 259 18.01 -9.00 7.84
N SER A 260 18.10 -8.44 9.05
CA SER A 260 17.35 -8.92 10.21
C SER A 260 15.85 -8.81 9.99
N PHE A 261 15.36 -7.72 9.38
CA PHE A 261 13.96 -7.58 9.01
C PHE A 261 13.52 -8.70 8.06
N CYS A 262 14.26 -8.95 6.98
CA CYS A 262 13.94 -10.04 6.04
C CYS A 262 13.91 -11.41 6.73
N ALA A 263 14.87 -11.67 7.63
CA ALA A 263 14.90 -12.91 8.40
C ALA A 263 13.68 -13.04 9.32
N LEU A 264 13.27 -11.95 10.00
CA LEU A 264 12.08 -11.94 10.85
C LEU A 264 10.80 -12.21 10.04
N VAL A 265 10.67 -11.59 8.87
CA VAL A 265 9.54 -11.85 7.96
C VAL A 265 9.51 -13.31 7.52
N ALA A 266 10.64 -13.86 7.09
CA ALA A 266 10.72 -15.25 6.66
C ALA A 266 10.35 -16.24 7.78
N VAL A 267 10.87 -16.02 8.99
CA VAL A 267 10.50 -16.83 10.17
C VAL A 267 9.01 -16.68 10.50
N GLY A 268 8.47 -15.46 10.44
CA GLY A 268 7.05 -15.20 10.67
C GLY A 268 6.14 -15.95 9.68
N VAL A 269 6.47 -15.93 8.39
CA VAL A 269 5.72 -16.67 7.36
C VAL A 269 5.78 -18.18 7.60
N MET A 270 6.96 -18.72 7.94
CA MET A 270 7.10 -20.15 8.25
C MET A 270 6.31 -20.58 9.48
N LEU A 271 6.27 -19.74 10.52
CA LEU A 271 5.47 -19.99 11.72
C LEU A 271 3.97 -19.92 11.42
N LEU A 272 3.53 -18.92 10.66
CA LEU A 272 2.14 -18.79 10.23
C LEU A 272 1.71 -20.01 9.42
N PHE A 273 2.52 -20.42 8.44
CA PHE A 273 2.25 -21.61 7.64
C PHE A 273 2.14 -22.87 8.51
N GLY A 274 3.09 -23.08 9.44
CA GLY A 274 3.04 -24.19 10.38
C GLY A 274 1.79 -24.19 11.26
N LEU A 275 1.34 -23.01 11.72
CA LEU A 275 0.08 -22.87 12.47
C LEU A 275 -1.14 -23.22 11.61
N LEU A 276 -1.18 -22.77 10.35
CA LEU A 276 -2.28 -23.10 9.44
C LEU A 276 -2.36 -24.61 9.16
N VAL A 277 -1.21 -25.27 8.94
CA VAL A 277 -1.17 -26.73 8.77
C VAL A 277 -1.69 -27.45 10.02
N MET A 278 -1.27 -27.03 11.22
CA MET A 278 -1.77 -27.61 12.48
C MET A 278 -3.26 -27.34 12.72
N ALA A 279 -3.78 -26.18 12.30
CA ALA A 279 -5.17 -25.80 12.51
C ALA A 279 -6.14 -26.49 11.54
N PHE A 280 -5.75 -26.65 10.27
CA PHE A 280 -6.62 -27.17 9.22
C PHE A 280 -6.30 -28.61 8.79
N GLY A 281 -5.30 -29.25 9.40
CA GLY A 281 -5.07 -30.68 9.30
C GLY A 281 -4.82 -31.17 7.87
N TRP A 282 -3.91 -30.53 7.15
CA TRP A 282 -3.33 -31.06 5.91
C TRP A 282 -2.14 -31.96 6.18
#